data_AF-A0A3S0L7Z6-F1
#
_entry.id   AF-A0A3S0L7Z6-F1
#
_cell.length_a   1.000
_cell.length_b   1.000
_cell.length_c   1.000
_cell.angle_alpha   90.00
_cell.angle_beta   90.00
_cell.angle_gamma   90.00
#
_symmetry.space_group_name_H-M   'P 1'
#
loop_
_entity.id
_entity.type
_entity.pdbx_description
1 polymer ?
#
loop_
_entity_poly.entity_id
_entity_poly.type
_entity_poly.pdbx_seq_one_letter_code
_entity_poly.pdbx_strand_id
1 'polypeptide(L)'
;MSQHANVEIQDKPTAPALTFMMIFGLLGAFAMGPVNPLKADYWLSHNCYQQLHAMELLHKSDILGLLTMATMSNFASFHIVQMSFNMYFLWVFSKHTEQKLGPGRFILLLVLALYLPWAVAYLDLMRQPQLGELYIVGPAMFLCTIIGCYMVFPPIPKSVIGKGNIRAKNEIFRRGERADPLDKYIANPYTFVGVFAAVQILLHLWITIGFTDFFKPMPGYDVWLLVPSLVCVAFGYGLGQIFLNSATAHFKEGPLTLAALKRYYELMELDVNHDEAIRGTARTLGLPVEKVREWVTKNKGKLRVK
;
A
#
# COMPACT_ATOMS: atom_id res chain seq x y z
N MET A 1 -2.26 33.00 -11.78
CA MET A 1 -2.35 31.52 -11.78
C MET A 1 -0.97 30.97 -11.44
N SER A 2 -0.73 30.61 -10.18
CA SER A 2 0.53 29.97 -9.80
C SER A 2 0.56 28.56 -10.39
N GLN A 3 1.53 28.29 -11.27
CA GLN A 3 1.87 26.92 -11.62
C GLN A 3 2.30 26.23 -10.33
N HIS A 4 1.42 25.40 -9.76
CA HIS A 4 1.83 24.46 -8.73
C HIS A 4 2.85 23.53 -9.39
N ALA A 5 4.12 23.66 -9.03
CA ALA A 5 5.16 22.73 -9.44
C ALA A 5 4.66 21.31 -9.11
N ASN A 6 4.58 20.44 -10.12
CA ASN A 6 4.26 19.03 -9.92
C ASN A 6 5.44 18.41 -9.16
N VAL A 7 5.32 18.37 -7.84
CA VAL A 7 6.29 17.72 -6.96
C VAL A 7 6.14 16.21 -7.15
N GLU A 8 7.00 15.62 -7.98
CA GLU A 8 7.04 14.16 -8.15
C GLU A 8 7.82 13.52 -7.00
N ILE A 9 7.20 12.55 -6.33
CA ILE A 9 7.84 11.75 -5.28
C ILE A 9 8.65 10.62 -5.91
N GLN A 10 9.98 10.67 -5.77
CA GLN A 10 10.85 9.58 -6.19
C GLN A 10 10.61 8.32 -5.33
N ASP A 11 10.51 7.16 -5.99
CA ASP A 11 10.53 5.88 -5.30
C ASP A 11 11.87 5.69 -4.62
N LYS A 12 11.87 5.40 -3.32
CA LYS A 12 13.10 4.99 -2.64
C LYS A 12 13.48 3.59 -3.15
N PRO A 13 14.71 3.36 -3.61
CA PRO A 13 15.19 2.03 -4.01
C PRO A 13 15.48 1.16 -2.77
N THR A 14 14.61 1.21 -1.77
CA THR A 14 14.68 0.39 -0.56
C THR A 14 13.89 -0.88 -0.78
N ALA A 15 14.45 -2.02 -0.35
CA ALA A 15 13.71 -3.28 -0.32
C ALA A 15 12.44 -3.11 0.55
N PRO A 16 11.26 -3.56 0.08
CA PRO A 16 10.00 -3.41 0.80
C PRO A 16 9.91 -4.44 1.94
N ALA A 17 10.70 -4.23 2.99
CA ALA A 17 10.88 -5.18 4.08
C ALA A 17 9.57 -5.47 4.83
N LEU A 18 8.72 -4.46 5.02
CA LEU A 18 7.44 -4.63 5.72
C LEU A 18 6.45 -5.41 4.86
N THR A 19 6.43 -5.17 3.55
CA THR A 19 5.67 -6.00 2.60
C THR A 19 6.08 -7.46 2.66
N PHE A 20 7.39 -7.75 2.69
CA PHE A 20 7.87 -9.12 2.85
C PHE A 20 7.44 -9.73 4.18
N MET A 21 7.53 -9.00 5.30
CA MET A 21 7.08 -9.48 6.61
C MET A 21 5.60 -9.88 6.58
N MET A 22 4.74 -9.08 5.94
CA MET A 22 3.32 -9.41 5.82
C MET A 22 3.07 -10.64 4.94
N ILE A 23 3.83 -10.81 3.85
CA ILE A 23 3.77 -12.00 3.00
C ILE A 23 4.17 -13.25 3.80
N PHE A 24 5.26 -13.17 4.57
CA PHE A 24 5.65 -14.27 5.45
C PHE A 24 4.63 -14.52 6.56
N GLY A 25 3.95 -13.47 7.05
CA GLY A 25 2.82 -13.59 7.97
C GLY A 25 1.66 -14.40 7.38
N LEU A 26 1.27 -14.12 6.13
CA LEU A 26 0.26 -14.90 5.40
C LEU A 26 0.68 -16.37 5.27
N LEU A 27 1.92 -16.61 4.84
CA LEU A 27 2.46 -17.97 4.71
C LEU A 27 2.50 -18.70 6.06
N GLY A 28 2.90 -18.02 7.13
CA GLY A 28 2.96 -18.57 8.48
C GLY A 28 1.57 -18.95 8.99
N ALA A 29 0.59 -18.05 8.87
CA ALA A 29 -0.79 -18.34 9.25
C ALA A 29 -1.39 -19.51 8.45
N PHE A 30 -1.13 -19.57 7.13
CA PHE A 30 -1.55 -20.68 6.28
C PHE A 30 -0.84 -22.00 6.63
N ALA A 31 0.42 -21.97 7.06
CA ALA A 31 1.12 -23.17 7.52
C ALA A 31 0.57 -23.69 8.85
N MET A 32 0.03 -22.81 9.72
CA MET A 32 -0.52 -23.19 11.02
C MET A 32 -1.92 -23.82 10.94
N GLY A 33 -2.74 -23.42 9.96
CA GLY A 33 -4.14 -23.88 9.85
C GLY A 33 -4.37 -25.02 8.84
N PRO A 34 -4.45 -24.72 7.53
CA PRO A 34 -5.04 -25.60 6.51
C PRO A 34 -4.20 -26.77 5.96
N VAL A 35 -3.04 -27.13 6.54
CA VAL A 35 -2.27 -28.30 6.06
C VAL A 35 -3.04 -29.62 6.25
N ASN A 36 -4.08 -29.62 7.09
CA ASN A 36 -5.03 -30.72 7.22
C ASN A 36 -6.49 -30.18 7.17
N PRO A 37 -7.37 -30.65 6.27
CA PRO A 37 -8.73 -30.13 6.10
C PRO A 37 -9.57 -30.18 7.38
N LEU A 38 -9.41 -31.23 8.21
CA LEU A 38 -10.12 -31.35 9.50
C LEU A 38 -9.59 -30.36 10.55
N LYS A 39 -8.35 -29.91 10.41
CA LYS A 39 -7.75 -28.88 11.28
C LYS A 39 -8.00 -27.47 10.75
N ALA A 40 -8.27 -27.30 9.45
CA ALA A 40 -8.51 -26.01 8.82
C ALA A 40 -9.73 -25.32 9.42
N ASP A 41 -10.87 -26.04 9.47
CA ASP A 41 -12.13 -25.53 10.01
C ASP A 41 -12.02 -25.18 11.51
N TYR A 42 -11.39 -26.05 12.29
CA TYR A 42 -11.09 -25.79 13.70
C TYR A 42 -10.21 -24.55 13.87
N TRP A 43 -9.11 -24.44 13.11
CA TRP A 43 -8.19 -23.31 13.24
C TRP A 43 -8.84 -21.99 12.84
N LEU A 44 -9.59 -21.96 11.73
CA LEU A 44 -10.26 -20.75 11.24
C LEU A 44 -11.34 -20.30 12.23
N SER A 45 -12.21 -21.21 12.69
CA SER A 45 -13.27 -20.88 13.66
C SER A 45 -12.77 -20.35 15.00
N HIS A 46 -11.54 -20.69 15.42
CA HIS A 46 -10.97 -20.25 16.69
C HIS A 46 -10.08 -19.01 16.60
N ASN A 47 -9.59 -18.66 15.40
CA ASN A 47 -8.62 -17.57 15.22
C ASN A 47 -9.15 -16.44 14.32
N CYS A 48 -10.19 -16.69 13.52
CA CYS A 48 -10.78 -15.71 12.63
C CYS A 48 -11.92 -14.93 13.30
N TYR A 49 -12.22 -13.78 12.71
CA TYR A 49 -13.15 -12.82 13.26
C TYR A 49 -14.57 -13.34 13.12
N GLN A 50 -15.25 -13.43 14.25
CA GLN A 50 -16.68 -13.68 14.34
C GLN A 50 -17.30 -12.61 15.25
N GLN A 51 -18.42 -12.02 14.83
CA GLN A 51 -19.03 -10.90 15.55
C GLN A 51 -19.40 -11.27 16.99
N LEU A 52 -20.02 -12.44 17.18
CA LEU A 52 -20.43 -12.92 18.51
C LEU A 52 -19.24 -13.09 19.44
N HIS A 53 -18.14 -13.68 18.95
CA HIS A 53 -16.91 -13.84 19.72
C HIS A 53 -16.25 -12.48 20.02
N ALA A 54 -16.27 -11.55 19.05
CA ALA A 54 -15.79 -10.18 19.25
C ALA A 54 -16.55 -9.47 20.39
N MET A 55 -17.89 -9.61 20.42
CA MET A 55 -18.74 -9.05 21.48
C MET A 55 -18.44 -9.69 22.84
N GLU A 56 -18.25 -11.01 22.88
CA GLU A 56 -17.89 -11.71 24.11
C GLU A 56 -16.55 -11.23 24.67
N LEU A 57 -15.53 -11.10 23.82
CA LEU A 57 -14.22 -10.56 24.21
C LEU A 57 -14.33 -9.12 24.71
N LEU A 58 -15.13 -8.28 24.03
CA LEU A 58 -15.36 -6.90 24.44
C LEU A 58 -16.07 -6.83 25.81
N HIS A 59 -17.09 -7.66 26.04
CA HIS A 59 -17.76 -7.76 27.34
C HIS A 59 -16.84 -8.23 28.45
N LYS A 60 -15.91 -9.16 28.15
CA LYS A 60 -14.87 -9.61 29.09
C LYS A 60 -13.73 -8.61 29.27
N SER A 61 -13.75 -7.48 28.56
CA SER A 61 -12.64 -6.52 28.50
C SER A 61 -11.31 -7.13 28.05
N ASP A 62 -11.35 -8.22 27.28
CA ASP A 62 -10.16 -8.87 26.73
C ASP A 62 -9.77 -8.23 25.39
N ILE A 63 -9.12 -7.07 25.50
CA ILE A 63 -8.65 -6.29 24.34
C ILE A 63 -7.56 -7.05 23.59
N LEU A 64 -6.69 -7.80 24.29
CA LEU A 64 -5.61 -8.54 23.65
C LEU A 64 -6.16 -9.66 22.78
N GLY A 65 -7.18 -10.39 23.26
CA GLY A 65 -7.90 -11.39 22.47
C GLY A 65 -8.50 -10.78 21.21
N LEU A 66 -9.16 -9.61 21.32
CA LEU A 66 -9.76 -8.92 20.19
C LEU A 66 -8.71 -8.49 19.14
N LEU A 67 -7.59 -7.92 19.58
CA LEU A 67 -6.49 -7.50 18.68
C LEU A 67 -5.83 -8.71 18.00
N THR A 68 -5.68 -9.82 18.74
CA THR A 68 -5.11 -11.06 18.21
C THR A 68 -6.03 -11.66 17.15
N MET A 69 -7.33 -11.77 17.43
CA MET A 69 -8.33 -12.25 16.48
C MET A 69 -8.35 -11.38 15.22
N ALA A 70 -8.41 -10.06 15.36
CA ALA A 70 -8.34 -9.11 14.24
C ALA A 70 -7.08 -9.31 13.39
N THR A 71 -5.93 -9.46 14.05
CA THR A 71 -4.65 -9.68 13.36
C THR A 71 -4.66 -11.00 12.60
N MET A 72 -5.01 -12.11 13.27
CA MET A 72 -5.03 -13.45 12.66
C MET A 72 -6.01 -13.53 11.49
N SER A 73 -7.17 -12.87 11.60
CA SER A 73 -8.17 -12.81 10.53
C SER A 73 -7.63 -12.21 9.25
N ASN A 74 -6.80 -11.17 9.34
CA ASN A 74 -6.16 -10.57 8.17
C ASN A 74 -5.18 -11.54 7.48
N PHE A 75 -4.55 -12.44 8.23
CA PHE A 75 -3.56 -13.38 7.67
C PHE A 75 -4.11 -14.77 7.36
N ALA A 76 -5.33 -15.05 7.79
CA ALA A 76 -5.97 -16.33 7.56
C ALA A 76 -6.28 -16.55 6.08
N SER A 77 -6.19 -17.80 5.62
CA SER A 77 -6.62 -18.19 4.28
C SER A 77 -7.11 -19.63 4.33
N PHE A 78 -8.24 -19.89 3.70
CA PHE A 78 -8.87 -21.21 3.72
C PHE A 78 -8.33 -22.14 2.63
N HIS A 79 -7.73 -21.58 1.57
CA HIS A 79 -7.21 -22.35 0.45
C HIS A 79 -5.95 -21.72 -0.16
N ILE A 80 -5.07 -22.55 -0.74
CA ILE A 80 -3.80 -22.12 -1.34
C ILE A 80 -3.99 -21.11 -2.49
N VAL A 81 -5.06 -21.27 -3.27
CA VAL A 81 -5.42 -20.34 -4.36
C VAL A 81 -5.78 -18.96 -3.83
N GLN A 82 -6.62 -18.90 -2.79
CA GLN A 82 -6.98 -17.64 -2.12
C GLN A 82 -5.71 -16.97 -1.56
N MET A 83 -4.87 -17.74 -0.85
CA MET A 83 -3.59 -17.25 -0.33
C MET A 83 -2.67 -16.70 -1.44
N SER A 84 -2.55 -17.41 -2.57
CA SER A 84 -1.68 -17.01 -3.69
C SER A 84 -2.13 -15.66 -4.29
N PHE A 85 -3.43 -15.48 -4.51
CA PHE A 85 -3.97 -14.19 -4.97
C PHE A 85 -3.77 -13.09 -3.93
N ASN A 86 -4.04 -13.37 -2.66
CA ASN A 86 -3.84 -12.42 -1.58
C ASN A 86 -2.37 -11.98 -1.46
N MET A 87 -1.42 -12.91 -1.55
CA MET A 87 0.02 -12.61 -1.58
C MET A 87 0.39 -11.75 -2.79
N TYR A 88 -0.15 -12.06 -3.96
CA TYR A 88 0.08 -11.27 -5.17
C TYR A 88 -0.41 -9.84 -5.03
N PHE A 89 -1.65 -9.63 -4.57
CA PHE A 89 -2.19 -8.28 -4.38
C PHE A 89 -1.50 -7.52 -3.25
N LEU A 90 -1.19 -8.22 -2.15
CA LEU A 90 -0.39 -7.66 -1.07
C LEU A 90 0.95 -7.16 -1.59
N TRP A 91 1.65 -7.96 -2.40
CA TRP A 91 2.90 -7.54 -3.04
C TRP A 91 2.70 -6.31 -3.93
N VAL A 92 1.75 -6.33 -4.85
CA VAL A 92 1.53 -5.25 -5.83
C VAL A 92 1.21 -3.92 -5.12
N PHE A 93 0.24 -3.91 -4.21
CA PHE A 93 -0.22 -2.67 -3.58
C PHE A 93 0.71 -2.21 -2.45
N SER A 94 1.19 -3.13 -1.61
CA SER A 94 2.00 -2.78 -0.44
C SER A 94 3.41 -2.35 -0.83
N LYS A 95 4.07 -3.06 -1.76
CA LYS A 95 5.41 -2.69 -2.21
C LYS A 95 5.45 -1.25 -2.70
N HIS A 96 4.51 -0.91 -3.57
CA HIS A 96 4.44 0.42 -4.17
C HIS A 96 4.17 1.50 -3.11
N THR A 97 3.20 1.24 -2.23
CA THR A 97 2.84 2.16 -1.15
C THR A 97 3.98 2.34 -0.14
N GLU A 98 4.68 1.27 0.23
CA GLU A 98 5.85 1.28 1.11
C GLU A 98 7.01 2.09 0.52
N GLN A 99 7.29 1.90 -0.78
CA GLN A 99 8.36 2.62 -1.49
C GLN A 99 8.09 4.12 -1.61
N LYS A 100 6.81 4.51 -1.76
CA LYS A 100 6.38 5.93 -1.82
C LYS A 100 6.33 6.60 -0.45
N LEU A 101 5.76 5.93 0.56
CA LEU A 101 5.59 6.52 1.90
C LEU A 101 6.88 6.47 2.74
N GLY A 102 7.71 5.45 2.50
CA GLY A 102 8.80 5.05 3.39
C GLY A 102 8.29 4.24 4.60
N PRO A 103 9.20 3.54 5.30
CA PRO A 103 8.83 2.53 6.30
C PRO A 103 8.04 3.09 7.49
N GLY A 104 8.42 4.26 8.02
CA GLY A 104 7.75 4.82 9.21
C GLY A 104 6.28 5.16 8.98
N ARG A 105 5.95 5.83 7.86
CA ARG A 105 4.55 6.14 7.49
C ARG A 105 3.80 4.88 7.07
N PHE A 106 4.49 3.95 6.44
CA PHE A 106 3.90 2.67 6.07
C PHE A 106 3.50 1.85 7.30
N ILE A 107 4.32 1.81 8.37
CA ILE A 107 3.94 1.16 9.65
C ILE A 107 2.65 1.75 10.21
N LEU A 108 2.49 3.07 10.20
CA LEU A 108 1.26 3.71 10.68
C LEU A 108 0.04 3.30 9.83
N LEU A 109 0.21 3.24 8.50
CA LEU A 109 -0.82 2.73 7.60
C LEU A 109 -1.16 1.27 7.93
N LEU A 110 -0.16 0.42 8.17
CA LEU A 110 -0.35 -1.00 8.47
C LEU A 110 -1.10 -1.21 9.78
N VAL A 111 -0.73 -0.50 10.85
CA VAL A 111 -1.44 -0.60 12.14
C VAL A 111 -2.91 -0.21 11.98
N LEU A 112 -3.19 0.86 11.24
CA LEU A 112 -4.58 1.27 10.96
C LEU A 112 -5.30 0.25 10.08
N ALA A 113 -4.67 -0.23 9.02
CA ALA A 113 -5.25 -1.23 8.12
C ALA A 113 -5.52 -2.56 8.84
N LEU A 114 -4.74 -2.91 9.88
CA LEU A 114 -4.95 -4.14 10.65
C LEU A 114 -6.23 -4.09 11.50
N TYR A 115 -6.59 -2.93 12.06
CA TYR A 115 -7.66 -2.84 13.06
C TYR A 115 -8.91 -2.08 12.60
N LEU A 116 -8.75 -1.07 11.74
CA LEU A 116 -9.87 -0.27 11.22
C LEU A 116 -10.94 -1.14 10.54
N PRO A 117 -10.59 -2.11 9.67
CA PRO A 117 -11.61 -2.94 9.03
C PRO A 117 -12.54 -3.64 10.01
N TRP A 118 -12.00 -4.14 11.10
CA TRP A 118 -12.75 -4.89 12.10
C TRP A 118 -13.62 -4.00 12.97
N ALA A 119 -13.18 -2.77 13.24
CA ALA A 119 -14.03 -1.77 13.89
C ALA A 119 -15.24 -1.41 13.02
N VAL A 120 -15.05 -1.27 11.71
CA VAL A 120 -16.15 -0.98 10.79
C VAL A 120 -17.05 -2.21 10.57
N ALA A 121 -16.45 -3.40 10.42
CA ALA A 121 -17.19 -4.65 10.32
C ALA A 121 -18.05 -4.90 11.56
N TYR A 122 -17.52 -4.60 12.76
CA TYR A 122 -18.28 -4.67 14.00
C TYR A 122 -19.56 -3.81 13.95
N LEU A 123 -19.44 -2.55 13.54
CA LEU A 123 -20.58 -1.64 13.44
C LEU A 123 -21.58 -2.04 12.35
N ASP A 124 -21.10 -2.59 11.24
CA ASP A 124 -21.96 -3.03 10.13
C ASP A 124 -22.72 -4.31 10.47
N LEU A 125 -22.05 -5.30 11.06
CA LEU A 125 -22.66 -6.57 11.47
C LEU A 125 -23.64 -6.41 12.64
N MET A 126 -23.46 -5.41 13.51
CA MET A 126 -24.48 -5.06 14.53
C MET A 126 -25.82 -4.63 13.90
N ARG A 127 -25.80 -4.10 12.66
CA ARG A 127 -27.04 -3.74 11.94
C ARG A 127 -27.65 -4.94 11.22
N GLN A 128 -26.89 -6.02 11.03
CA GLN A 128 -27.29 -7.22 10.30
C GLN A 128 -27.01 -8.47 11.14
N PRO A 129 -27.79 -8.72 12.21
CA PRO A 129 -27.50 -9.80 13.17
C PRO A 129 -27.42 -11.18 12.53
N GLN A 130 -28.14 -11.38 11.42
CA GLN A 130 -28.18 -12.62 10.63
C GLN A 130 -26.80 -13.01 10.08
N LEU A 131 -25.92 -12.02 9.87
CA LEU A 131 -24.54 -12.22 9.39
C LEU A 131 -23.53 -12.32 10.53
N GLY A 132 -23.97 -12.19 11.79
CA GLY A 132 -23.08 -12.18 12.96
C GLY A 132 -22.43 -13.53 13.28
N GLU A 133 -22.97 -14.62 12.72
CA GLU A 133 -22.40 -15.96 12.86
C GLU A 133 -21.28 -16.25 11.86
N LEU A 134 -21.12 -15.41 10.82
CA LEU A 134 -20.11 -15.61 9.78
C LEU A 134 -18.70 -15.35 10.29
N TYR A 135 -17.79 -16.27 9.95
CA TYR A 135 -16.35 -16.11 10.13
C TYR A 135 -15.77 -15.38 8.93
N ILE A 136 -15.20 -14.20 9.18
CA ILE A 136 -14.57 -13.39 8.13
C ILE A 136 -13.08 -13.72 8.05
N VAL A 137 -12.63 -14.14 6.86
CA VAL A 137 -11.30 -14.71 6.64
C VAL A 137 -10.54 -13.98 5.55
N GLY A 138 -9.35 -13.51 5.88
CA GLY A 138 -8.34 -13.06 4.95
C GLY A 138 -8.16 -11.54 4.86
N PRO A 139 -7.14 -11.11 4.09
CA PRO A 139 -6.68 -9.74 4.09
C PRO A 139 -7.52 -8.80 3.23
N ALA A 140 -8.69 -9.21 2.72
CA ALA A 140 -9.40 -8.43 1.70
C ALA A 140 -9.69 -6.99 2.16
N MET A 141 -10.24 -6.82 3.37
CA MET A 141 -10.56 -5.49 3.90
C MET A 141 -9.30 -4.70 4.30
N PHE A 142 -8.28 -5.40 4.83
CA PHE A 142 -6.96 -4.82 5.08
C PHE A 142 -6.33 -4.26 3.79
N LEU A 143 -6.39 -5.03 2.70
CA LEU A 143 -5.92 -4.62 1.38
C LEU A 143 -6.73 -3.44 0.84
N CYS A 144 -8.04 -3.35 1.12
CA CYS A 144 -8.84 -2.18 0.76
C CYS A 144 -8.29 -0.88 1.36
N THR A 145 -7.84 -0.89 2.62
CA THR A 145 -7.18 0.30 3.21
C THR A 145 -5.88 0.65 2.48
N ILE A 146 -5.06 -0.34 2.13
CA ILE A 146 -3.83 -0.12 1.37
C ILE A 146 -4.13 0.40 -0.04
N ILE A 147 -5.14 -0.16 -0.71
CA ILE A 147 -5.61 0.27 -2.04
C ILE A 147 -6.07 1.73 -2.02
N GLY A 148 -6.81 2.13 -0.98
CA GLY A 148 -7.17 3.53 -0.73
C GLY A 148 -5.95 4.45 -0.78
N CYS A 149 -4.89 4.08 -0.06
CA CYS A 149 -3.65 4.84 -0.03
C CYS A 149 -2.89 4.78 -1.37
N TYR A 150 -2.84 3.60 -2.01
CA TYR A 150 -2.24 3.37 -3.32
C TYR A 150 -2.84 4.28 -4.41
N MET A 151 -4.16 4.55 -4.36
CA MET A 151 -4.82 5.46 -5.30
C MET A 151 -4.38 6.92 -5.17
N VAL A 152 -3.81 7.34 -4.03
CA VAL A 152 -3.23 8.68 -3.85
C VAL A 152 -1.85 8.77 -4.50
N PHE A 153 -1.12 7.65 -4.52
CA PHE A 153 0.22 7.55 -5.10
C PHE A 153 0.22 6.57 -6.28
N PRO A 154 -0.56 6.77 -7.35
CA PRO A 154 -0.61 5.80 -8.45
C PRO A 154 0.79 5.65 -9.07
N PRO A 155 1.22 4.43 -9.45
CA PRO A 155 2.42 4.26 -10.24
C PRO A 155 2.29 5.06 -11.54
N ILE A 156 3.25 5.94 -11.77
CA ILE A 156 3.31 6.71 -13.00
C ILE A 156 3.84 5.77 -14.08
N PRO A 157 3.12 5.57 -15.19
CA PRO A 157 3.62 4.74 -16.28
C PRO A 157 4.91 5.35 -16.82
N LYS A 158 6.00 4.59 -16.77
CA LYS A 158 7.35 5.07 -17.16
C LYS A 158 7.49 5.32 -18.67
N SER A 159 6.53 4.88 -19.47
CA SER A 159 6.47 5.22 -20.90
C SER A 159 5.07 5.68 -21.29
N VAL A 160 4.96 6.94 -21.73
CA VAL A 160 3.74 7.43 -22.39
C VAL A 160 3.63 6.73 -23.74
N ILE A 161 2.63 5.87 -23.90
CA ILE A 161 2.24 5.31 -25.19
C ILE A 161 1.97 6.48 -26.15
N GLY A 162 2.68 6.53 -27.28
CA GLY A 162 2.38 7.45 -28.37
C GLY A 162 3.14 8.77 -28.43
N LYS A 163 3.98 9.12 -27.43
CA LYS A 163 5.06 10.08 -27.70
C LYS A 163 6.17 9.34 -28.43
N GLY A 164 6.01 9.22 -29.75
CA GLY A 164 7.14 8.94 -30.62
C GLY A 164 8.29 9.81 -30.17
N ASN A 165 9.44 9.19 -29.91
CA ASN A 165 10.70 9.89 -29.73
C ASN A 165 10.94 10.71 -31.02
N ILE A 166 10.35 11.90 -31.12
CA ILE A 166 10.78 12.92 -32.07
C ILE A 166 12.11 13.38 -31.50
N ARG A 167 13.15 12.67 -31.93
CA ARG A 167 14.55 12.96 -31.65
C ARG A 167 14.81 14.42 -31.96
N ALA A 168 15.47 15.13 -31.05
CA ALA A 168 16.34 16.21 -31.48
C ALA A 168 17.49 15.56 -32.26
N LYS A 169 17.72 15.99 -33.51
CA LYS A 169 18.69 15.40 -34.46
C LYS A 169 20.15 15.33 -33.95
N ASN A 170 20.42 15.86 -32.75
CA ASN A 170 21.76 16.16 -32.25
C ASN A 170 22.17 15.34 -31.00
N GLU A 171 21.32 14.45 -30.47
CA GLU A 171 21.68 13.60 -29.32
C GLU A 171 22.29 12.25 -29.79
N ILE A 172 23.62 12.19 -29.83
CA ILE A 172 24.40 11.03 -30.32
C ILE A 172 24.57 9.96 -29.22
N PHE A 173 24.51 10.33 -27.95
CA PHE A 173 24.67 9.41 -26.82
C PHE A 173 23.33 9.17 -26.13
N ARG A 174 22.90 7.90 -26.05
CA ARG A 174 21.77 7.49 -25.21
C ARG A 174 22.11 7.77 -23.74
N ARG A 175 21.61 8.87 -23.18
CA ARG A 175 21.73 9.16 -21.73
C ARG A 175 20.67 8.48 -20.86
N GLY A 176 19.70 7.78 -21.44
CA GLY A 176 18.70 7.02 -20.68
C GLY A 176 18.99 5.53 -20.73
N GLU A 177 18.99 4.87 -19.56
CA GLU A 177 18.75 3.42 -19.45
C GLU A 177 17.62 3.03 -20.40
N ARG A 178 17.77 1.91 -21.12
CA ARG A 178 16.67 1.35 -21.92
C ARG A 178 15.49 1.16 -20.97
N ALA A 179 14.44 1.99 -21.10
CA ALA A 179 13.18 1.73 -20.43
C ALA A 179 12.79 0.29 -20.78
N ASP A 180 12.55 -0.52 -19.73
CA ASP A 180 12.25 -1.94 -19.92
C ASP A 180 11.03 -2.02 -20.86
N PRO A 181 11.06 -2.81 -21.95
CA PRO A 181 9.87 -3.00 -22.77
C PRO A 181 8.65 -3.45 -21.96
N LEU A 182 8.84 -4.07 -20.80
CA LEU A 182 7.78 -4.42 -19.85
C LEU A 182 7.17 -3.20 -19.13
N ASP A 183 7.91 -2.11 -18.97
CA ASP A 183 7.40 -0.85 -18.39
C ASP A 183 6.26 -0.24 -19.24
N LYS A 184 6.16 -0.62 -20.51
CA LYS A 184 5.06 -0.26 -21.42
C LYS A 184 3.74 -0.95 -21.07
N TYR A 185 3.81 -2.07 -20.38
CA TYR A 185 2.67 -2.89 -19.95
C TYR A 185 2.31 -2.66 -18.49
N ILE A 186 2.90 -1.64 -17.83
CA ILE A 186 2.37 -1.13 -16.57
C ILE A 186 1.01 -0.53 -16.91
N ALA A 187 0.00 -1.41 -16.86
CA ALA A 187 -1.39 -1.09 -17.10
C ALA A 187 -1.78 0.08 -16.20
N ASN A 188 -2.78 0.83 -16.65
CA ASN A 188 -3.42 1.85 -15.83
C ASN A 188 -3.56 1.32 -14.39
N PRO A 189 -3.05 2.01 -13.36
CA PRO A 189 -3.05 1.49 -12.00
C PRO A 189 -4.43 1.07 -11.49
N TYR A 190 -5.49 1.68 -12.03
CA TYR A 190 -6.87 1.30 -11.76
C TYR A 190 -7.26 -0.08 -12.32
N THR A 191 -6.58 -0.59 -13.34
CA THR A 191 -6.76 -1.96 -13.84
C THR A 191 -6.42 -2.99 -12.76
N PHE A 192 -5.35 -2.80 -12.00
CA PHE A 192 -5.01 -3.71 -10.88
C PHE A 192 -6.07 -3.67 -9.77
N VAL A 193 -6.63 -2.49 -9.49
CA VAL A 193 -7.74 -2.34 -8.54
C VAL A 193 -9.00 -3.04 -9.04
N GLY A 194 -9.32 -2.92 -10.34
CA GLY A 194 -10.44 -3.62 -10.96
C GLY A 194 -10.27 -5.15 -10.95
N VAL A 195 -9.06 -5.64 -11.26
CA VAL A 195 -8.73 -7.07 -11.17
C VAL A 195 -8.83 -7.56 -9.72
N PHE A 196 -8.35 -6.79 -8.74
CA PHE A 196 -8.54 -7.11 -7.32
C PHE A 196 -10.02 -7.24 -6.97
N ALA A 197 -10.85 -6.26 -7.32
CA ALA A 197 -12.29 -6.29 -7.02
C ALA A 197 -12.96 -7.51 -7.66
N ALA A 198 -12.66 -7.82 -8.93
CA ALA A 198 -13.18 -8.99 -9.62
C ALA A 198 -12.76 -10.30 -8.93
N VAL A 199 -11.48 -10.42 -8.53
CA VAL A 199 -11.01 -11.60 -7.80
C VAL A 199 -11.68 -11.73 -6.44
N GLN A 200 -11.85 -10.64 -5.67
CA GLN A 200 -12.54 -10.70 -4.38
C GLN A 200 -14.00 -11.13 -4.52
N ILE A 201 -14.71 -10.63 -5.54
CA ILE A 201 -16.08 -11.08 -5.87
C ILE A 201 -16.08 -12.57 -6.21
N LEU A 202 -15.14 -13.05 -7.04
CA LEU A 202 -15.05 -14.47 -7.37
C LEU A 202 -14.71 -15.34 -6.16
N LEU A 203 -13.86 -14.89 -5.24
CA LEU A 203 -13.55 -15.59 -3.99
C LEU A 203 -14.76 -15.62 -3.06
N HIS A 204 -15.53 -14.53 -2.98
CA HIS A 204 -16.79 -14.48 -2.24
C HIS A 204 -17.85 -15.43 -2.83
N LEU A 205 -18.02 -15.46 -4.15
CA LEU A 205 -18.92 -16.40 -4.82
C LEU A 205 -18.47 -17.86 -4.64
N TRP A 206 -17.15 -18.10 -4.67
CA TRP A 206 -16.61 -19.43 -4.40
C TRP A 206 -16.94 -19.88 -2.98
N ILE A 207 -16.63 -19.08 -1.96
CA ILE A 207 -16.81 -19.51 -0.57
C ILE A 207 -18.30 -19.71 -0.22
N THR A 208 -19.20 -18.94 -0.83
CA THR A 208 -20.65 -18.98 -0.57
C THR A 208 -21.39 -20.06 -1.36
N ILE A 209 -21.15 -20.17 -2.67
CA ILE A 209 -21.94 -21.03 -3.57
C ILE A 209 -21.14 -22.26 -4.03
N GLY A 210 -19.81 -22.12 -4.12
CA GLY A 210 -18.95 -23.13 -4.74
C GLY A 210 -19.07 -23.13 -6.26
N PHE A 211 -18.08 -23.73 -6.92
CA PHE A 211 -18.05 -23.81 -8.40
C PHE A 211 -17.93 -25.24 -8.92
N THR A 212 -17.20 -26.10 -8.23
CA THR A 212 -16.91 -27.48 -8.64
C THR A 212 -16.59 -28.34 -7.41
N ASP A 213 -16.41 -29.66 -7.57
CA ASP A 213 -16.01 -30.55 -6.48
C ASP A 213 -14.64 -30.20 -5.85
N PHE A 214 -13.77 -29.51 -6.59
CA PHE A 214 -12.51 -28.98 -6.08
C PHE A 214 -12.69 -27.65 -5.35
N PHE A 215 -13.71 -26.88 -5.75
CA PHE A 215 -14.06 -25.57 -5.22
C PHE A 215 -15.38 -25.65 -4.46
N LYS A 216 -15.41 -26.48 -3.40
CA LYS A 216 -16.57 -26.65 -2.54
C LYS A 216 -16.85 -25.37 -1.75
N PRO A 217 -18.14 -25.05 -1.48
CA PRO A 217 -18.49 -23.96 -0.60
C PRO A 217 -18.05 -24.27 0.84
N MET A 218 -17.82 -23.20 1.62
CA MET A 218 -17.54 -23.28 3.05
C MET A 218 -18.63 -22.50 3.79
N PRO A 219 -19.76 -23.15 4.13
CA PRO A 219 -20.86 -22.48 4.82
C PRO A 219 -20.39 -21.94 6.17
N GLY A 220 -20.83 -20.74 6.53
CA GLY A 220 -20.41 -20.06 7.76
C GLY A 220 -19.15 -19.20 7.59
N TYR A 221 -18.53 -19.17 6.41
CA TYR A 221 -17.35 -18.35 6.14
C TYR A 221 -17.61 -17.32 5.04
N ASP A 222 -16.95 -16.17 5.15
CA ASP A 222 -16.85 -15.17 4.10
C ASP A 222 -15.45 -14.58 4.05
N VAL A 223 -15.05 -14.02 2.92
CA VAL A 223 -13.77 -13.34 2.72
C VAL A 223 -13.90 -11.83 2.67
N TRP A 224 -15.12 -11.32 2.45
CA TRP A 224 -15.30 -9.95 2.04
C TRP A 224 -16.64 -9.38 2.47
N LEU A 225 -16.59 -8.23 3.16
CA LEU A 225 -17.76 -7.41 3.45
C LEU A 225 -17.69 -6.11 2.64
N LEU A 226 -18.70 -5.84 1.82
CA LEU A 226 -18.71 -4.71 0.89
C LEU A 226 -18.65 -3.35 1.60
N VAL A 227 -19.53 -3.12 2.58
CA VAL A 227 -19.62 -1.82 3.28
C VAL A 227 -18.33 -1.52 4.06
N PRO A 228 -17.81 -2.43 4.91
CA PRO A 228 -16.52 -2.22 5.57
C PRO A 228 -15.38 -1.99 4.58
N SER A 229 -15.36 -2.72 3.46
CA SER A 229 -14.33 -2.54 2.43
C SER A 229 -14.36 -1.14 1.83
N LEU A 230 -15.53 -0.61 1.46
CA LEU A 230 -15.65 0.74 0.88
C LEU A 230 -15.19 1.82 1.87
N VAL A 231 -15.56 1.69 3.15
CA VAL A 231 -15.09 2.59 4.21
C VAL A 231 -13.57 2.51 4.37
N CYS A 232 -13.01 1.29 4.33
CA CYS A 232 -11.56 1.08 4.39
C CYS A 232 -10.83 1.75 3.23
N VAL A 233 -11.35 1.65 2.00
CA VAL A 233 -10.81 2.37 0.84
C VAL A 233 -10.84 3.88 1.06
N ALA A 234 -11.99 4.43 1.47
CA ALA A 234 -12.14 5.87 1.69
C ALA A 234 -11.18 6.38 2.79
N PHE A 235 -11.04 5.63 3.88
CA PHE A 235 -10.13 6.00 4.97
C PHE A 235 -8.66 5.89 4.56
N GLY A 236 -8.30 4.82 3.85
CA GLY A 236 -6.97 4.65 3.27
C GLY A 236 -6.60 5.79 2.32
N TYR A 237 -7.55 6.24 1.49
CA TYR A 237 -7.38 7.41 0.63
C TYR A 237 -7.17 8.69 1.44
N GLY A 238 -8.00 8.92 2.46
CA GLY A 238 -7.84 10.05 3.38
C GLY A 238 -6.47 10.08 4.06
N LEU A 239 -6.00 8.93 4.56
CA LEU A 239 -4.66 8.80 5.15
C LEU A 239 -3.56 9.07 4.12
N GLY A 240 -3.69 8.54 2.90
CA GLY A 240 -2.76 8.83 1.81
C GLY A 240 -2.65 10.32 1.53
N GLN A 241 -3.79 11.03 1.50
CA GLN A 241 -3.82 12.49 1.34
C GLN A 241 -3.16 13.22 2.52
N ILE A 242 -3.40 12.78 3.76
CA ILE A 242 -2.74 13.34 4.95
C ILE A 242 -1.22 13.12 4.88
N PHE A 243 -0.76 11.94 4.49
CA PHE A 243 0.67 11.66 4.33
C PHE A 243 1.29 12.48 3.21
N LEU A 244 0.61 12.65 2.08
CA LEU A 244 1.03 13.50 0.98
C LEU A 244 1.10 14.98 1.41
N ASN A 245 0.11 15.46 2.15
CA ASN A 245 0.09 16.83 2.67
C ASN A 245 1.17 17.06 3.72
N SER A 246 1.39 16.11 4.63
CA SER A 246 2.48 16.16 5.62
C SER A 246 3.85 16.16 4.93
N ALA A 247 4.00 15.37 3.88
CA ALA A 247 5.18 15.34 3.04
C ALA A 247 5.43 16.66 2.29
N THR A 248 4.38 17.26 1.74
CA THR A 248 4.47 18.44 0.89
C THR A 248 4.42 19.77 1.64
N ALA A 249 3.99 19.77 2.91
CA ALA A 249 3.94 20.95 3.76
C ALA A 249 5.29 21.68 3.84
N HIS A 250 6.40 20.95 3.80
CA HIS A 250 7.76 21.52 3.81
C HIS A 250 8.20 22.09 2.45
N PHE A 251 7.60 21.65 1.34
CA PHE A 251 7.90 22.18 0.00
C PHE A 251 7.10 23.45 -0.33
N LYS A 252 6.22 23.91 0.57
CA LYS A 252 5.59 25.22 0.49
C LYS A 252 6.56 26.39 0.72
N GLU A 253 7.83 26.12 1.04
CA GLU A 253 8.89 27.13 1.24
C GLU A 253 9.35 27.87 -0.04
N GLY A 254 8.58 27.79 -1.13
CA GLY A 254 8.74 28.62 -2.32
C GLY A 254 9.51 27.92 -3.46
N PRO A 255 9.29 28.37 -4.72
CA PRO A 255 9.87 27.75 -5.92
C PRO A 255 11.40 27.76 -5.93
N LEU A 256 12.01 28.73 -5.25
CA LEU A 256 13.46 28.87 -5.12
C LEU A 256 14.08 27.73 -4.29
N THR A 257 13.40 27.31 -3.22
CA THR A 257 13.83 26.21 -2.35
C THR A 257 13.78 24.88 -3.10
N LEU A 258 12.73 24.67 -3.90
CA LEU A 258 12.61 23.51 -4.78
C LEU A 258 13.70 23.47 -5.84
N ALA A 259 13.98 24.60 -6.51
CA ALA A 259 15.05 24.70 -7.49
C ALA A 259 16.43 24.39 -6.86
N ALA A 260 16.68 24.89 -5.63
CA ALA A 260 17.89 24.59 -4.88
C ALA A 260 18.03 23.11 -4.54
N LEU A 261 16.97 22.49 -4.01
CA LEU A 261 17.00 21.06 -3.68
C LEU A 261 17.20 20.18 -4.92
N LYS A 262 16.49 20.49 -6.02
CA LYS A 262 16.65 19.77 -7.28
C LYS A 262 18.09 19.83 -7.79
N ARG A 263 18.67 21.03 -7.85
CA ARG A 263 20.04 21.22 -8.32
C ARG A 263 21.07 20.55 -7.41
N TYR A 264 20.83 20.58 -6.10
CA TYR A 264 21.66 19.86 -5.14
C TYR A 264 21.64 18.34 -5.39
N TYR A 265 20.46 17.75 -5.63
CA TYR A 265 20.37 16.32 -5.94
C TYR A 265 21.00 15.96 -7.30
N GLU A 266 20.86 16.81 -8.31
CA GLU A 266 21.56 16.64 -9.60
C GLU A 266 23.09 16.61 -9.43
N LEU A 267 23.64 17.44 -8.54
CA LEU A 267 25.07 17.43 -8.23
C LEU A 267 25.48 16.19 -7.42
N MET A 268 24.65 15.75 -6.49
CA MET A 268 24.89 14.52 -5.72
C MET A 268 24.85 13.25 -6.58
N GLU A 269 24.08 13.24 -7.67
CA GLU A 269 24.05 12.14 -8.65
C GLU A 269 25.32 12.07 -9.50
N LEU A 270 26.10 13.16 -9.56
CA LEU A 270 27.38 13.22 -10.26
C LEU A 270 28.57 12.84 -9.35
N ASP A 271 28.32 12.14 -8.23
CA ASP A 271 29.31 11.76 -7.21
C ASP A 271 30.11 12.95 -6.63
N VAL A 272 29.51 14.14 -6.59
CA VAL A 272 30.12 15.33 -5.97
C VAL A 272 29.98 15.25 -4.45
N ASN A 273 31.01 15.66 -3.71
CA ASN A 273 30.97 15.70 -2.25
C ASN A 273 29.85 16.62 -1.73
N HIS A 274 29.26 16.27 -0.58
CA HIS A 274 28.11 16.99 0.00
C HIS A 274 28.31 18.51 0.09
N ASP A 275 29.46 18.96 0.59
CA ASP A 275 29.76 20.39 0.72
C ASP A 275 30.00 21.09 -0.62
N GLU A 276 30.56 20.37 -1.60
CA GLU A 276 30.76 20.87 -2.95
C GLU A 276 29.44 20.97 -3.70
N ALA A 277 28.52 20.01 -3.50
CA ALA A 277 27.18 20.06 -4.05
C ALA A 277 26.37 21.23 -3.49
N ILE A 278 26.47 21.51 -2.18
CA ILE A 278 25.84 22.69 -1.55
C ILE A 278 26.42 23.98 -2.14
N ARG A 279 27.76 24.11 -2.18
CA ARG A 279 28.42 25.30 -2.74
C ARG A 279 28.13 25.48 -4.23
N GLY A 280 28.11 24.40 -5.01
CA GLY A 280 27.79 24.41 -6.44
C GLY A 280 26.35 24.82 -6.69
N THR A 281 25.41 24.33 -5.88
CA THR A 281 24.00 24.74 -5.92
C THR A 281 23.84 26.22 -5.58
N ALA A 282 24.44 26.67 -4.48
CA ALA A 282 24.43 28.06 -4.03
C ALA A 282 24.98 29.00 -5.10
N ARG A 283 26.12 28.63 -5.72
CA ARG A 283 26.74 29.40 -6.81
C ARG A 283 25.85 29.45 -8.06
N THR A 284 25.23 28.34 -8.42
CA THR A 284 24.36 28.26 -9.62
C THR A 284 23.11 29.11 -9.48
N LEU A 285 22.54 29.19 -8.28
CA LEU A 285 21.29 29.89 -8.01
C LEU A 285 21.48 31.30 -7.42
N GLY A 286 22.72 31.73 -7.20
CA GLY A 286 23.02 33.03 -6.59
C GLY A 286 22.53 33.15 -5.15
N LEU A 287 22.58 32.06 -4.37
CA LEU A 287 22.08 32.00 -3.00
C LEU A 287 23.21 31.89 -1.97
N PRO A 288 23.00 32.35 -0.72
CA PRO A 288 23.92 32.09 0.38
C PRO A 288 24.08 30.59 0.64
N VAL A 289 25.32 30.14 0.86
CA VAL A 289 25.66 28.72 1.08
C VAL A 289 24.95 28.18 2.32
N GLU A 290 24.87 29.00 3.37
CA GLU A 290 24.25 28.69 4.66
C GLU A 290 22.75 28.40 4.48
N LYS A 291 22.09 29.16 3.61
CA LYS A 291 20.66 29.01 3.33
C LYS A 291 20.37 27.72 2.56
N VAL A 292 21.20 27.42 1.55
CA VAL A 292 21.11 26.14 0.82
C VAL A 292 21.41 24.97 1.76
N ARG A 293 22.42 25.10 2.62
CA ARG A 293 22.75 24.09 3.64
C ARG A 293 21.60 23.87 4.60
N GLU A 294 20.95 24.93 5.10
CA GLU A 294 19.78 24.84 5.97
C GLU A 294 18.64 24.08 5.28
N TRP A 295 18.31 24.46 4.04
CA TRP A 295 17.26 23.78 3.27
C TRP A 295 17.58 22.31 3.00
N VAL A 296 18.82 21.99 2.62
CA VAL A 296 19.26 20.61 2.40
C VAL A 296 19.21 19.81 3.69
N THR A 297 19.66 20.38 4.82
CA THR A 297 19.65 19.70 6.12
C THR A 297 18.21 19.46 6.60
N LYS A 298 17.33 20.45 6.44
CA LYS A 298 15.90 20.36 6.78
C LYS A 298 15.14 19.35 5.92
N ASN A 299 15.65 19.06 4.73
CA ASN A 299 15.08 18.09 3.78
C ASN A 299 15.85 16.77 3.69
N LYS A 300 16.90 16.57 4.48
CA LYS A 300 17.68 15.33 4.50
C LYS A 300 16.81 14.17 4.98
N GLY A 301 16.70 13.11 4.18
CA GLY A 301 15.84 11.94 4.44
C GLY A 301 14.37 12.10 4.05
N LYS A 302 13.94 13.32 3.67
CA LYS A 302 12.60 13.62 3.16
C LYS A 302 12.52 13.33 1.65
N LEU A 303 11.30 13.31 1.12
CA LEU A 303 11.00 12.85 -0.25
C LEU A 303 11.80 13.66 -1.27
N ARG A 304 12.43 12.99 -2.24
CA ARG A 304 13.15 13.64 -3.32
C ARG A 304 12.16 14.16 -4.36
N VAL A 305 12.38 15.40 -4.80
CA VAL A 305 11.54 16.11 -5.78
C VAL A 305 12.26 16.11 -7.13
N LYS A 306 11.56 15.76 -8.22
CA LYS A 306 12.01 16.00 -9.60
C LYS A 306 11.54 17.36 -10.13
#